data_AF-A0A1V5DW11-F1
#
_entry.id   AF-A0A1V5DW11-F1
#
_cell.length_a   1.000
_cell.length_b   1.000
_cell.length_c   1.000
_cell.angle_alpha   90.00
_cell.angle_beta   90.00
_cell.angle_gamma   90.00
#
_symmetry.space_group_name_H-M   'P 1'
#
loop_
_entity.id
_entity.type
_entity.pdbx_description
1 polymer ?
#
loop_
_entity_poly.entity_id
_entity_poly.type
_entity_poly.pdbx_seq_one_letter_code
_entity_poly.pdbx_strand_id
1 'polypeptide(L)'
;MISRPIVVAPFIGLLLNDPYAGLIIGAVVELFWIDRIPVGTYIPPNDTVAAVLATSFAVLTGQNLGGGTSPQLIALAVIIALPFGVVAGEIDIIIIKSNDVLSDKALLDAEKTNIKGIERKNYLGLIKVFSLMALYLMLVQNVLLKIIIRIYPVLPSPVVNTLSLLYYFLPILGIAVAVNSIKLRGAVPVFCVILLITAVVLEFFHVF
;
A
#
# COMPACT_ATOMS: atom_id res chain seq x y z
N MET A 1 13.04 -2.76 -3.11
CA MET A 1 12.75 -1.65 -2.18
C MET A 1 12.03 -0.49 -2.85
N ILE A 2 12.20 -0.25 -4.16
CA ILE A 2 11.47 0.81 -4.87
C ILE A 2 9.96 0.58 -4.79
N SER A 3 9.48 -0.67 -4.95
CA SER A 3 8.08 -1.04 -4.78
C SER A 3 7.67 -1.23 -3.30
N ARG A 4 8.08 -0.32 -2.42
CA ARG A 4 7.60 -0.29 -1.03
C ARG A 4 6.71 0.93 -0.83
N PRO A 5 5.61 0.83 -0.06
CA PRO A 5 4.73 1.97 0.18
C PRO A 5 5.46 3.24 0.63
N ILE A 6 6.45 3.13 1.51
CA ILE A 6 7.25 4.27 2.01
C ILE A 6 8.06 4.99 0.93
N VAL A 7 8.30 4.35 -0.22
CA VAL A 7 9.03 4.94 -1.35
C VAL A 7 8.06 5.37 -2.45
N VAL A 8 7.14 4.48 -2.85
CA VAL A 8 6.23 4.75 -3.97
C VAL A 8 5.22 5.83 -3.61
N ALA A 9 4.62 5.80 -2.42
CA ALA A 9 3.60 6.76 -2.05
C ALA A 9 4.11 8.22 -2.03
N PRO A 10 5.25 8.57 -1.40
CA PRO A 10 5.80 9.92 -1.52
C PRO A 10 6.17 10.28 -2.95
N PHE A 11 6.61 9.32 -3.78
CA PHE A 11 6.89 9.59 -5.20
C PHE A 11 5.61 9.93 -5.98
N ILE A 12 4.51 9.20 -5.76
CA ILE A 12 3.21 9.54 -6.34
C ILE A 12 2.70 10.87 -5.80
N GLY A 13 2.85 11.12 -4.50
CA GLY A 13 2.52 12.40 -3.88
C GLY A 13 3.29 13.55 -4.53
N LEU A 14 4.59 13.37 -4.76
CA LEU A 14 5.44 14.35 -5.46
C LEU A 14 4.93 14.64 -6.87
N LEU A 15 4.58 13.60 -7.65
CA LEU A 15 3.98 13.78 -8.98
C LEU A 15 2.65 14.55 -8.95
N LEU A 16 1.94 14.47 -7.82
CA LEU A 16 0.67 15.16 -7.59
C LEU A 16 0.81 16.46 -6.80
N ASN A 17 2.05 16.94 -6.55
CA ASN A 17 2.37 18.15 -5.77
C ASN A 17 2.03 18.11 -4.26
N ASP A 18 1.96 16.92 -3.65
CA ASP A 18 1.84 16.72 -2.19
C ASP A 18 2.66 15.51 -1.71
N PRO A 19 3.99 15.64 -1.61
CA PRO A 19 4.87 14.55 -1.16
C PRO A 19 4.68 14.20 0.32
N TYR A 20 4.23 15.15 1.14
CA TYR A 20 4.04 14.93 2.59
C TYR A 20 2.85 14.01 2.87
N ALA A 21 1.72 14.24 2.20
CA ALA A 21 0.60 13.30 2.27
C ALA A 21 0.99 11.90 1.79
N GLY A 22 1.76 11.82 0.68
CA GLY A 22 2.28 10.56 0.18
C GLY A 22 3.18 9.84 1.19
N LEU A 23 4.05 10.56 1.90
CA LEU A 23 4.90 9.98 2.95
C LEU A 23 4.08 9.41 4.11
N ILE A 24 3.08 10.15 4.61
CA ILE A 24 2.20 9.68 5.69
C ILE A 24 1.45 8.42 5.27
N ILE A 25 0.84 8.44 4.08
CA ILE A 25 0.10 7.30 3.54
C ILE A 25 1.01 6.08 3.37
N GLY A 26 2.20 6.29 2.80
CA GLY A 26 3.21 5.24 2.62
C GLY A 26 3.60 4.58 3.94
N ALA A 27 3.91 5.39 4.95
CA ALA A 27 4.27 4.89 6.28
C ALA A 27 3.13 4.07 6.93
N VAL A 28 1.89 4.56 6.85
CA VAL A 28 0.73 3.86 7.41
C VAL A 28 0.47 2.53 6.69
N VAL A 29 0.48 2.54 5.35
CA VAL A 29 0.23 1.33 4.55
C VAL A 29 1.34 0.29 4.74
N GLU A 30 2.59 0.73 4.83
CA GLU A 30 3.73 -0.18 5.11
C GLU A 30 3.60 -0.85 6.47
N LEU A 31 3.24 -0.08 7.52
CA LEU A 31 3.02 -0.63 8.86
C LEU A 31 1.83 -1.60 8.89
N PHE A 32 0.78 -1.34 8.12
CA PHE A 32 -0.41 -2.20 8.07
C PHE A 32 -0.10 -3.62 7.55
N TRP A 33 0.85 -3.76 6.62
CA TRP A 33 1.23 -5.05 6.03
C TRP A 33 2.64 -5.52 6.35
N ILE A 34 3.25 -4.98 7.41
CA ILE A 34 4.60 -5.36 7.82
C ILE A 34 4.76 -6.86 8.15
N ASP A 35 3.68 -7.52 8.59
CA ASP A 35 3.67 -8.96 8.93
C ASP A 35 3.57 -9.89 7.69
N ARG A 36 3.18 -9.35 6.54
CA ARG A 36 2.76 -10.12 5.36
C ARG A 36 3.92 -10.31 4.37
N ILE A 37 4.95 -11.00 4.81
CA ILE A 37 6.10 -11.35 3.95
C ILE A 37 5.74 -12.59 3.12
N PRO A 38 6.09 -12.64 1.82
CA PRO A 38 5.88 -13.85 1.02
C PRO A 38 6.74 -15.00 1.58
N VAL A 39 6.09 -16.14 1.88
CA VAL A 39 6.75 -17.35 2.38
C VAL A 39 6.26 -18.55 1.59
N GLY A 40 7.18 -19.21 0.88
CA GLY A 40 6.84 -20.34 0.00
C GLY A 40 5.91 -19.90 -1.12
N THR A 41 4.74 -20.52 -1.22
CA THR A 41 3.71 -20.20 -2.22
C THR A 41 2.71 -19.13 -1.77
N TYR A 42 2.84 -18.61 -0.54
CA TYR A 42 2.00 -17.53 -0.05
C TYR A 42 2.37 -16.21 -0.72
N ILE A 43 1.42 -15.63 -1.44
CA ILE A 43 1.52 -14.31 -2.06
C ILE A 43 0.68 -13.35 -1.20
N PRO A 44 1.30 -12.34 -0.56
CA PRO A 44 0.58 -11.38 0.27
C PRO A 44 -0.24 -10.39 -0.58
N PRO A 45 -1.14 -9.61 0.05
CA PRO A 45 -1.78 -8.47 -0.60
C PRO A 45 -0.76 -7.50 -1.20
N ASN A 46 -1.14 -6.84 -2.30
CA ASN A 46 -0.25 -5.90 -2.99
C ASN A 46 -0.29 -4.52 -2.30
N ASP A 47 0.65 -4.32 -1.38
CA ASP A 47 0.81 -3.10 -0.58
C ASP A 47 1.11 -1.86 -1.43
N THR A 48 1.88 -2.03 -2.50
CA THR A 48 2.25 -0.95 -3.43
C THR A 48 1.03 -0.39 -4.16
N VAL A 49 0.17 -1.25 -4.68
CA VAL A 49 -1.05 -0.83 -5.37
C VAL A 49 -1.98 -0.08 -4.43
N ALA A 50 -2.17 -0.57 -3.20
CA ALA A 50 -2.96 0.15 -2.20
C ALA A 50 -2.37 1.52 -1.86
N ALA A 51 -1.04 1.62 -1.70
CA ALA A 51 -0.37 2.88 -1.38
C ALA A 51 -0.50 3.92 -2.51
N VAL A 52 -0.36 3.49 -3.77
CA VAL A 52 -0.56 4.33 -4.96
C VAL A 52 -2.00 4.83 -5.03
N LEU A 53 -2.97 3.92 -4.86
CA LEU A 53 -4.39 4.25 -4.88
C LEU A 53 -4.75 5.24 -3.77
N ALA A 54 -4.39 4.94 -2.52
CA ALA A 54 -4.65 5.81 -1.37
C ALA A 54 -4.06 7.21 -1.56
N THR A 55 -2.80 7.29 -2.00
CA THR A 55 -2.13 8.58 -2.24
C THR A 55 -2.83 9.36 -3.34
N SER A 56 -3.10 8.70 -4.47
CA SER A 56 -3.76 9.36 -5.59
C SER A 56 -5.16 9.87 -5.23
N PHE A 57 -5.94 9.10 -4.46
CA PHE A 57 -7.28 9.50 -4.04
C PHE A 57 -7.23 10.66 -3.05
N ALA A 58 -6.41 10.58 -2.00
CA ALA A 58 -6.32 11.63 -1.00
C ALA A 58 -5.97 12.98 -1.63
N VAL A 59 -4.93 12.99 -2.48
CA VAL A 59 -4.41 14.22 -3.10
C VAL A 59 -5.35 14.74 -4.18
N LEU A 60 -5.77 13.90 -5.13
CA LEU A 60 -6.64 14.34 -6.23
C LEU A 60 -8.02 14.77 -5.74
N THR A 61 -8.61 14.07 -4.76
CA THR A 61 -9.89 14.50 -4.16
C THR A 61 -9.73 15.82 -3.42
N GLY A 62 -8.67 15.99 -2.62
CA GLY A 62 -8.38 17.26 -1.92
C GLY A 62 -8.23 18.45 -2.87
N GLN A 63 -7.54 18.24 -3.99
CA GLN A 63 -7.39 19.24 -5.06
C GLN A 63 -8.71 19.58 -5.75
N ASN A 64 -9.52 18.57 -6.10
CA ASN A 64 -10.82 18.79 -6.74
C ASN A 64 -11.81 19.54 -5.83
N LEU A 65 -11.70 19.37 -4.51
CA LEU A 65 -12.55 20.04 -3.54
C LEU A 65 -12.01 21.41 -3.09
N GLY A 66 -10.84 21.82 -3.57
CA GLY A 66 -10.22 23.12 -3.25
C GLY A 66 -9.65 23.25 -1.83
N GLY A 67 -9.68 22.18 -1.02
CA GLY A 67 -9.28 22.20 0.39
C GLY A 67 -7.89 21.60 0.68
N GLY A 68 -7.20 21.07 -0.32
CA GLY A 68 -5.95 20.32 -0.14
C GLY A 68 -6.17 18.95 0.53
N THR A 69 -5.09 18.25 0.84
CA THR A 69 -5.16 16.90 1.41
C THR A 69 -5.43 16.96 2.91
N SER A 70 -6.68 16.73 3.32
CA SER A 70 -7.06 16.76 4.73
C SER A 70 -6.80 15.43 5.47
N PRO A 71 -6.63 15.43 6.80
CA PRO A 71 -6.45 14.21 7.58
C PRO A 71 -7.60 13.20 7.42
N GLN A 72 -8.84 13.69 7.28
CA GLN A 72 -10.02 12.85 7.07
C GLN A 72 -9.98 12.17 5.70
N LEU A 73 -9.51 12.88 4.67
CA LEU A 73 -9.32 12.33 3.33
C LEU A 73 -8.23 11.26 3.30
N ILE A 74 -7.12 11.47 4.02
CA ILE A 74 -6.06 10.46 4.15
C ILE A 74 -6.62 9.18 4.78
N ALA A 75 -7.32 9.31 5.91
CA ALA A 75 -7.94 8.17 6.60
C ALA A 75 -8.93 7.43 5.69
N LEU A 76 -9.80 8.16 5.00
CA LEU A 76 -10.77 7.58 4.08
C LEU A 76 -10.08 6.86 2.91
N ALA A 77 -9.08 7.49 2.31
CA ALA A 77 -8.37 6.95 1.15
C ALA A 77 -7.61 5.67 1.50
N VAL A 78 -6.96 5.60 2.67
CA VAL A 78 -6.30 4.39 3.15
C VAL A 78 -7.32 3.27 3.33
N ILE A 79 -8.43 3.51 4.05
CA ILE A 79 -9.46 2.48 4.29
C ILE A 79 -10.03 1.95 2.98
N ILE A 80 -10.34 2.83 2.03
CA ILE A 80 -10.90 2.45 0.74
C ILE A 80 -9.88 1.67 -0.08
N ALA A 81 -8.59 2.03 -0.06
CA ALA A 81 -7.58 1.41 -0.91
C ALA A 81 -7.17 0.00 -0.47
N LEU A 82 -7.23 -0.32 0.83
CA LEU A 82 -6.84 -1.63 1.37
C LEU A 82 -7.51 -2.83 0.68
N PRO A 83 -8.85 -2.90 0.51
CA PRO A 83 -9.49 -4.02 -0.18
C PRO A 83 -9.04 -4.16 -1.64
N PHE A 84 -8.71 -3.06 -2.32
CA PHE A 84 -8.19 -3.11 -3.70
C PHE A 84 -6.75 -3.63 -3.74
N GLY A 85 -5.94 -3.38 -2.71
CA GLY A 85 -4.64 -4.05 -2.56
C GLY A 85 -4.76 -5.56 -2.41
N VAL A 86 -5.79 -6.05 -1.70
CA VAL A 86 -6.07 -7.49 -1.60
C VAL A 86 -6.47 -8.07 -2.95
N VAL A 87 -7.39 -7.41 -3.67
CA VAL A 87 -7.81 -7.83 -5.02
C VAL A 87 -6.63 -7.84 -6.00
N ALA A 88 -5.74 -6.84 -5.92
CA ALA A 88 -4.52 -6.82 -6.73
C ALA A 88 -3.61 -8.03 -6.43
N GLY A 89 -3.48 -8.44 -5.18
CA GLY A 89 -2.76 -9.67 -4.81
C GLY A 89 -3.38 -10.93 -5.43
N GLU A 90 -4.72 -11.03 -5.49
CA GLU A 90 -5.39 -12.13 -6.19
C GLU A 90 -5.13 -12.12 -7.70
N ILE A 91 -5.06 -10.94 -8.31
CA ILE A 91 -4.68 -10.80 -9.72
C ILE A 91 -3.23 -11.25 -9.92
N ASP A 92 -2.30 -10.88 -9.02
CA ASP A 92 -0.91 -11.36 -9.05
C ASP A 92 -0.85 -12.91 -9.03
N ILE A 93 -1.63 -13.56 -8.16
CA ILE A 93 -1.73 -15.02 -8.09
C ILE A 93 -2.18 -15.61 -9.44
N ILE A 94 -3.20 -15.02 -10.07
CA ILE A 94 -3.70 -15.49 -11.38
C ILE A 94 -2.64 -15.32 -12.47
N ILE A 95 -1.92 -14.19 -12.47
CA ILE A 95 -0.86 -13.92 -13.45
C ILE A 95 0.27 -14.93 -13.30
N ILE A 96 0.71 -15.18 -12.06
CA ILE A 96 1.77 -16.14 -11.74
C ILE A 96 1.39 -17.54 -12.22
N LYS A 97 0.19 -18.04 -11.86
CA LYS A 97 -0.29 -19.36 -12.34
C LYS A 97 -0.35 -19.44 -13.86
N SER A 98 -0.78 -18.37 -14.52
CA SER A 98 -0.84 -18.33 -15.98
C SER A 98 0.56 -18.26 -16.63
N ASN A 99 1.61 -17.91 -15.88
CA ASN A 99 2.99 -17.94 -16.36
C ASN A 99 3.61 -19.35 -16.30
N ASP A 100 3.00 -20.32 -15.61
CA ASP A 100 3.46 -21.72 -15.61
C ASP A 100 3.50 -22.28 -17.04
N VAL A 101 2.52 -21.94 -17.88
CA VAL A 101 2.49 -22.32 -19.30
C VAL A 101 3.69 -21.74 -20.08
N LEU A 102 4.14 -20.53 -19.73
CA LEU A 102 5.34 -19.94 -20.35
C LEU A 102 6.60 -20.64 -19.83
N SER A 103 6.62 -21.02 -18.56
CA SER A 103 7.71 -21.78 -17.94
C SER A 103 7.90 -23.15 -18.60
N ASP A 104 6.82 -23.92 -18.76
CA ASP A 104 6.85 -25.24 -19.42
C ASP A 104 7.38 -25.14 -20.85
N LYS A 105 6.94 -24.12 -21.60
CA LYS A 105 7.45 -23.86 -22.95
C LYS A 105 8.90 -23.40 -22.96
N ALA A 106 9.39 -22.77 -21.89
CA ALA A 106 10.79 -22.38 -21.78
C ALA A 106 11.70 -23.60 -21.55
N LEU A 107 11.22 -24.62 -20.83
CA LEU A 107 11.93 -25.90 -20.68
C LEU A 107 12.14 -26.59 -22.04
N LEU A 108 11.11 -26.62 -22.89
CA LEU A 108 11.22 -27.16 -24.26
C LEU A 108 12.22 -26.40 -25.15
N ASP A 109 12.34 -25.08 -24.94
CA ASP A 109 13.35 -24.28 -25.64
C ASP A 109 14.76 -24.52 -25.09
N ALA A 110 14.89 -24.81 -23.79
CA ALA A 110 16.15 -25.16 -23.15
C ALA A 110 16.71 -26.48 -23.67
N GLU A 111 15.86 -27.51 -23.85
CA GLU A 111 16.25 -28.77 -24.49
C GLU A 111 16.81 -28.57 -25.90
N LYS A 112 16.33 -27.55 -26.61
CA LYS A 112 16.78 -27.18 -27.96
C LYS A 112 17.93 -26.16 -27.96
N THR A 113 18.49 -25.83 -26.80
CA THR A 113 19.52 -24.78 -26.63
C THR A 113 19.14 -23.40 -27.20
N ASN A 114 17.83 -23.11 -27.29
CA ASN A 114 17.30 -21.87 -27.85
C ASN A 114 17.20 -20.77 -26.78
N ILE A 115 18.32 -20.15 -26.45
CA ILE A 115 18.42 -19.10 -25.41
C ILE A 115 17.50 -17.91 -25.72
N LYS A 116 17.40 -17.50 -27.00
CA LYS A 116 16.54 -16.38 -27.41
C LYS A 116 15.06 -16.67 -27.18
N GLY A 117 14.65 -17.94 -27.30
CA GLY A 117 13.28 -18.38 -27.03
C GLY A 117 12.91 -18.26 -25.55
N ILE A 118 13.84 -18.57 -24.66
CA ILE A 118 13.69 -18.43 -23.19
C ILE A 118 13.60 -16.94 -22.81
N GLU A 119 14.52 -16.12 -23.33
CA GLU A 119 14.56 -14.68 -23.09
C GLU A 119 13.24 -14.01 -23.48
N ARG A 120 12.72 -14.30 -24.68
CA ARG A 120 11.42 -13.77 -25.13
C ARG A 120 10.28 -14.15 -24.19
N LYS A 121 10.25 -15.38 -23.67
CA LYS A 121 9.21 -15.83 -22.74
C LYS A 121 9.31 -15.11 -21.39
N ASN A 122 10.52 -14.85 -20.91
CA ASN A 122 10.73 -14.07 -19.69
C ASN A 122 10.20 -12.64 -19.85
N TYR A 123 10.53 -11.97 -20.96
CA TYR A 123 9.99 -10.64 -21.26
C TYR A 123 8.47 -10.64 -21.44
N LEU A 124 7.90 -11.66 -22.08
CA LEU A 124 6.44 -11.80 -22.17
C LEU A 124 5.78 -11.91 -20.80
N GLY A 125 6.38 -12.67 -19.87
CA GLY A 125 5.94 -12.74 -18.48
C GLY A 125 5.95 -11.37 -17.79
N LEU A 126 7.04 -10.61 -17.93
CA LEU A 126 7.15 -9.25 -17.39
C LEU A 126 6.11 -8.29 -17.99
N ILE A 127 5.97 -8.26 -19.31
CA ILE A 127 5.03 -7.38 -20.03
C ILE A 127 3.60 -7.69 -19.58
N LYS A 128 3.27 -8.96 -19.34
CA LYS A 128 1.95 -9.38 -18.88
C LYS A 128 1.66 -8.88 -17.46
N VAL A 129 2.60 -9.03 -16.52
CA VAL A 129 2.45 -8.49 -15.15
C VAL A 129 2.26 -6.98 -15.21
N PHE A 130 3.14 -6.28 -15.92
CA PHE A 130 3.08 -4.83 -16.05
C PHE A 130 1.76 -4.34 -16.67
N SER A 131 1.36 -4.91 -17.80
CA SER A 131 0.17 -4.45 -18.53
C SER A 131 -1.12 -4.71 -17.75
N LEU A 132 -1.26 -5.86 -17.09
CA LEU A 132 -2.45 -6.17 -16.30
C LEU A 132 -2.53 -5.33 -15.02
N MET A 133 -1.41 -5.12 -14.33
CA MET A 133 -1.39 -4.25 -13.14
C MET A 133 -1.60 -2.78 -13.48
N ALA A 134 -1.01 -2.29 -14.56
CA ALA A 134 -1.25 -0.94 -15.06
C ALA A 134 -2.72 -0.75 -15.46
N LEU A 135 -3.31 -1.70 -16.17
CA LEU A 135 -4.73 -1.68 -16.53
C LEU A 135 -5.62 -1.69 -15.29
N TYR A 136 -5.32 -2.54 -14.30
CA TYR A 136 -6.03 -2.60 -13.04
C TYR A 136 -6.00 -1.25 -12.30
N LEU A 137 -4.81 -0.69 -12.10
CA LEU A 137 -4.63 0.62 -11.47
C LEU A 137 -5.40 1.70 -12.21
N MET A 138 -5.30 1.77 -13.54
CA MET A 138 -6.02 2.75 -14.35
C MET A 138 -7.54 2.61 -14.19
N LEU A 139 -8.09 1.40 -14.25
CA LEU A 139 -9.54 1.18 -14.13
C LEU A 139 -10.04 1.54 -12.73
N VAL A 140 -9.40 0.99 -11.69
CA VAL A 140 -9.79 1.22 -10.30
C VAL A 140 -9.67 2.70 -9.95
N GLN A 141 -8.55 3.34 -10.29
CA GLN A 141 -8.34 4.74 -9.98
C GLN A 141 -9.37 5.65 -10.67
N ASN A 142 -9.69 5.42 -11.94
CA ASN A 142 -10.67 6.22 -12.66
C ASN A 142 -12.09 6.09 -12.10
N VAL A 143 -12.47 4.89 -11.63
CA VAL A 143 -13.80 4.65 -11.07
C VAL A 143 -13.89 5.20 -9.65
N LEU A 144 -12.96 4.82 -8.78
CA LEU A 144 -12.99 5.22 -7.37
C LEU A 144 -12.85 6.72 -7.18
N LEU A 145 -11.98 7.39 -7.94
CA LEU A 145 -11.79 8.83 -7.79
C LEU A 145 -13.10 9.59 -8.04
N LYS A 146 -13.85 9.22 -9.09
CA LYS A 146 -15.16 9.82 -9.40
C LYS A 146 -16.18 9.56 -8.30
N ILE A 147 -16.16 8.37 -7.72
CA ILE A 147 -17.05 7.99 -6.61
C ILE A 147 -16.72 8.81 -5.36
N ILE A 148 -15.45 8.89 -4.96
CA ILE A 148 -15.01 9.58 -3.74
C ILE A 148 -15.28 11.08 -3.85
N ILE A 149 -14.96 11.73 -4.98
CA ILE A 149 -15.24 13.16 -5.19
C ILE A 149 -16.73 13.48 -5.04
N ARG A 150 -17.61 12.56 -5.49
CA ARG A 150 -19.08 12.75 -5.38
C ARG A 150 -19.60 12.47 -3.97
N ILE A 151 -19.09 11.46 -3.29
CA ILE A 151 -19.60 11.01 -2.00
C ILE A 151 -19.07 11.86 -0.85
N TYR A 152 -17.78 12.25 -0.88
CA TYR A 152 -17.13 12.93 0.25
C TYR A 152 -17.86 14.19 0.73
N PRO A 153 -18.32 15.11 -0.15
CA PRO A 153 -19.03 16.32 0.28
C PRO A 153 -20.41 16.05 0.92
N VAL A 154 -20.98 14.87 0.66
CA VAL A 154 -22.32 14.48 1.14
C VAL A 154 -22.22 13.70 2.47
N LEU A 155 -21.00 13.39 2.93
CA LEU A 155 -20.81 12.68 4.19
C LEU A 155 -21.31 13.53 5.37
N PRO A 156 -22.08 12.93 6.29
CA PRO A 156 -22.59 13.65 7.45
C PRO A 156 -21.45 13.98 8.43
N SER A 157 -21.57 15.09 9.15
CA SER A 157 -20.53 15.59 10.06
C SER A 157 -20.00 14.55 11.06
N PRO A 158 -20.83 13.66 11.67
CA PRO A 158 -20.33 12.60 12.55
C PRO A 158 -19.33 11.65 11.87
N VAL A 159 -19.54 11.32 10.59
CA VAL A 159 -18.65 10.45 9.82
C VAL A 159 -17.34 11.16 9.53
N VAL A 160 -17.38 12.42 9.12
CA VAL A 160 -16.17 13.23 8.87
C VAL A 160 -15.34 13.39 10.15
N ASN A 161 -16.00 13.65 11.28
CA ASN A 161 -15.34 13.71 12.59
C ASN A 161 -14.71 12.37 12.98
N THR A 162 -15.38 11.26 12.69
CA THR A 162 -14.85 9.91 12.94
C THR A 162 -13.62 9.63 12.08
N LEU A 163 -13.62 10.03 10.80
CA LEU A 163 -12.45 9.93 9.93
C LEU A 163 -11.28 10.77 10.44
N SER A 164 -11.57 11.95 11.00
CA SER A 164 -10.56 12.81 11.64
C SER A 164 -9.93 12.13 12.85
N LEU A 165 -10.74 11.48 13.68
CA LEU A 165 -10.26 10.72 14.82
C LEU A 165 -9.43 9.53 14.35
N LEU A 166 -9.92 8.79 13.35
CA LEU A 166 -9.27 7.60 12.80
C LEU A 166 -7.86 7.91 12.27
N TYR A 167 -7.67 9.07 11.64
CA TYR A 167 -6.35 9.52 11.21
C TYR A 167 -5.32 9.49 12.34
N TYR A 168 -5.67 9.99 13.53
CA TYR A 168 -4.78 9.96 14.71
C TYR A 168 -4.58 8.55 15.28
N PHE A 169 -5.50 7.63 15.02
CA PHE A 169 -5.36 6.22 15.41
C PHE A 169 -4.54 5.39 14.43
N LEU A 170 -4.34 5.81 13.17
CA LEU A 170 -3.57 5.05 12.17
C LEU A 170 -2.14 4.71 12.63
N PRO A 171 -1.35 5.63 13.22
CA PRO A 171 -0.03 5.30 13.75
C PRO A 171 -0.07 4.27 14.89
N ILE A 172 -1.05 4.39 15.79
CA ILE A 172 -1.23 3.46 16.92
C ILE A 172 -1.54 2.05 16.39
N LEU A 173 -2.41 1.96 15.39
CA LEU A 173 -2.72 0.71 14.71
C LEU A 173 -1.47 0.11 14.05
N GLY A 174 -0.67 0.92 13.35
CA GLY A 174 0.58 0.47 12.75
C GLY A 174 1.58 -0.07 13.78
N ILE A 175 1.73 0.61 14.92
CA ILE A 175 2.56 0.15 16.03
C ILE A 175 2.05 -1.19 16.58
N ALA A 176 0.73 -1.32 16.78
CA ALA A 176 0.13 -2.56 17.27
C ALA A 176 0.39 -3.74 16.32
N VAL A 177 0.25 -3.54 15.00
CA VAL A 177 0.56 -4.56 14.00
C VAL A 177 2.05 -4.91 14.02
N ALA A 178 2.94 -3.91 14.11
CA ALA A 178 4.38 -4.12 14.17
C ALA A 178 4.79 -4.94 15.41
N VAL A 179 4.28 -4.60 16.61
CA VAL A 179 4.55 -5.35 17.84
C VAL A 179 4.01 -6.78 17.73
N ASN A 180 2.82 -6.96 17.17
CA ASN A 180 2.22 -8.28 16.97
C ASN A 180 2.99 -9.15 15.96
N SER A 181 3.71 -8.53 15.01
CA SER A 181 4.55 -9.25 14.05
C SER A 181 5.78 -9.91 14.70
N ILE A 182 6.24 -9.38 15.85
CA ILE A 182 7.43 -9.87 16.56
C ILE A 182 7.04 -11.08 17.42
N LYS A 183 7.28 -12.29 16.89
CA LYS A 183 6.97 -13.56 17.57
C LYS A 183 8.03 -14.00 18.60
N LEU A 184 8.52 -13.06 19.42
CA LEU A 184 9.47 -13.34 20.51
C LEU A 184 8.73 -13.34 21.86
N ARG A 185 9.01 -14.34 22.70
CA ARG A 185 8.51 -14.35 24.09
C ARG A 185 9.07 -13.13 24.84
N GLY A 186 8.19 -12.31 25.42
CA GLY A 186 8.58 -11.10 26.13
C GLY A 186 8.71 -9.83 25.27
N ALA A 187 8.39 -9.88 23.97
CA ALA A 187 8.43 -8.70 23.09
C ALA A 187 7.53 -7.56 23.58
N VAL A 188 6.32 -7.87 24.06
CA VAL A 188 5.36 -6.88 24.57
C VAL A 188 5.89 -6.17 25.83
N PRO A 189 6.34 -6.87 26.89
CA PRO A 189 6.99 -6.21 28.03
C PRO A 189 8.17 -5.32 27.64
N VAL A 190 9.07 -5.79 26.75
CA VAL A 190 10.22 -5.00 26.29
C VAL A 190 9.77 -3.74 25.55
N PHE A 191 8.79 -3.86 24.66
CA PHE A 191 8.20 -2.72 23.95
C PHE A 191 7.61 -1.70 24.94
N CYS A 192 6.83 -2.14 25.93
CA CYS A 192 6.26 -1.25 26.94
C CYS A 192 7.33 -0.52 27.77
N VAL A 193 8.42 -1.21 28.14
CA VAL A 193 9.54 -0.60 28.88
C VAL A 193 10.24 0.45 28.03
N ILE A 194 10.55 0.14 26.76
CA ILE A 194 11.19 1.09 25.84
C ILE A 194 10.27 2.29 25.60
N LEU A 195 8.97 2.07 25.40
CA LEU A 195 7.98 3.13 25.22
C LEU A 195 7.89 4.03 26.45
N LEU A 196 7.88 3.46 27.64
CA LEU A 196 7.86 4.23 28.90
C LEU A 196 9.14 5.05 29.08
N ILE A 197 10.31 4.46 28.86
CA ILE A 197 11.59 5.18 28.90
C ILE A 197 11.58 6.33 27.89
N THR A 198 11.12 6.08 26.66
CA THR A 198 11.04 7.10 25.61
C THR A 198 10.09 8.23 26.00
N ALA A 199 8.93 7.92 26.58
CA ALA A 199 7.97 8.91 27.07
C ALA A 199 8.58 9.79 28.17
N VAL A 200 9.25 9.19 29.17
CA VAL A 200 9.92 9.93 30.25
C VAL A 200 11.03 10.84 29.70
N VAL A 201 11.82 10.34 28.74
CA VAL A 201 12.87 11.14 28.08
C VAL A 201 12.26 12.33 27.33
N LEU A 202 11.18 12.12 26.56
CA LEU A 202 10.51 13.20 25.84
C LEU A 202 9.93 14.27 26.78
N GLU A 203 9.39 13.86 27.93
CA GLU A 203 8.89 14.77 28.97
C GLU A 203 10.05 15.56 29.60
N PHE A 204 11.17 14.91 29.91
CA PHE A 204 12.36 15.57 30.48
C PHE A 204 12.97 16.63 29.55
N PHE A 205 12.92 16.41 28.24
CA PHE A 205 13.43 17.36 27.25
C PHE A 205 12.39 18.40 26.78
N HIS A 206 11.17 18.42 27.33
CA HIS A 206 10.09 19.34 26.94
C HIS A 206 9.88 19.43 25.42
N VAL A 207 9.87 18.27 24.74
CA VAL A 207 9.65 18.22 23.28
C VAL A 207 8.16 18.40 22.91
N PHE A 208 7.29 18.57 23.91
CA PHE A 208 5.86 18.87 23.75
C PHE A 208 5.39 19.92 24.76
#